data_AF-A0A1L4ANZ8-F1
#
_entry.id   AF-A0A1L4ANZ8-F1
#
_cell.length_a   1.000
_cell.length_b   1.000
_cell.length_c   1.000
_cell.angle_alpha   90.00
_cell.angle_beta   90.00
_cell.angle_gamma   90.00
#
_symmetry.space_group_name_H-M   'P 1'
#
loop_
_entity.id
_entity.type
_entity.pdbx_description
1 polymer ?
#
loop_
_entity_poly.entity_id
_entity_poly.type
_entity_poly.pdbx_seq_one_letter_code
_entity_poly.pdbx_strand_id
1 'polypeptide(L)'
;GDISAQLNDQTELEKICLRIKSDRNPSVIVWIGTCTTEIVKMDLEGIAPKVEKLIEIPIVVARANGLDYAFTQGEDTVLAAMVHRCPEYKNCKINWKEKDKQFEVLNKEFLFKESQLKRFDLVLFGSLPSSVASQLNSELKRQSILVSGWLPSQKYSELPGLGNKVYVCGVNPFLSRTATTLMRRKGCQLIGAPFPIGPDG
;
A
#
# COMPACT_ATOMS: atom_id res chain seq x y z
N GLY A 1 -25.49 -36.87 6.05
CA GLY A 1 -24.27 -36.58 6.82
C GLY A 1 -23.42 -35.69 5.96
N ASP A 2 -23.33 -34.42 6.34
CA ASP A 2 -22.73 -33.35 5.55
C ASP A 2 -21.30 -33.65 5.12
N ILE A 3 -21.12 -33.84 3.81
CA ILE A 3 -19.82 -34.01 3.16
C ILE A 3 -18.95 -32.74 3.34
N SER A 4 -19.58 -31.60 3.62
CA SER A 4 -18.93 -30.32 3.92
C SER A 4 -18.21 -30.27 5.27
N ALA A 5 -18.49 -31.20 6.20
CA ALA A 5 -17.86 -31.19 7.54
C ALA A 5 -16.48 -31.89 7.58
N GLN A 6 -16.01 -32.49 6.48
CA GLN A 6 -14.73 -33.23 6.44
C GLN A 6 -13.60 -32.53 5.69
N LEU A 7 -13.87 -31.43 4.97
CA LEU A 7 -12.83 -30.63 4.35
C LEU A 7 -12.44 -29.51 5.31
N ASN A 8 -11.25 -29.65 5.89
CA ASN A 8 -10.64 -28.55 6.65
C ASN A 8 -10.30 -27.43 5.66
N ASP A 9 -11.07 -26.34 5.66
CA ASP A 9 -10.88 -25.18 4.78
C ASP A 9 -9.42 -24.71 4.73
N GLN A 10 -8.73 -24.77 5.87
CA GLN A 10 -7.31 -24.48 5.96
C GLN A 10 -6.46 -25.40 5.06
N THR A 11 -6.69 -26.72 5.11
CA THR A 11 -5.93 -27.70 4.33
C THR A 11 -6.14 -27.53 2.82
N GLU A 12 -7.36 -27.17 2.39
CA GLU A 12 -7.62 -26.89 0.98
C GLU A 12 -6.96 -25.58 0.52
N LEU A 13 -7.03 -24.53 1.33
CA LEU A 13 -6.32 -23.27 1.05
C LEU A 13 -4.80 -23.47 0.98
N GLU A 14 -4.23 -24.30 1.86
CA GLU A 14 -2.81 -24.67 1.84
C GLU A 14 -2.41 -25.35 0.52
N LYS A 15 -3.18 -26.37 0.09
CA LYS A 15 -2.93 -27.08 -1.18
C LYS A 15 -2.96 -26.12 -2.38
N ILE A 16 -3.95 -25.24 -2.42
CA ILE A 16 -4.10 -24.26 -3.51
C ILE A 16 -2.93 -23.28 -3.50
N CYS A 17 -2.54 -22.76 -2.32
CA CYS A 17 -1.43 -21.82 -2.21
C CYS A 17 -0.08 -22.44 -2.59
N LEU A 18 0.15 -23.71 -2.25
CA LEU A 18 1.35 -24.44 -2.67
C LEU A 18 1.44 -24.58 -4.19
N ARG A 19 0.30 -24.85 -4.84
CA ARG A 19 0.22 -24.89 -6.31
C ARG A 19 0.47 -23.53 -6.94
N ILE A 20 -0.08 -22.46 -6.37
CA ILE A 20 0.20 -21.08 -6.84
C ILE A 20 1.70 -20.76 -6.71
N LYS A 21 2.32 -21.17 -5.60
CA LYS A 21 3.76 -21.00 -5.37
C LYS A 21 4.59 -21.72 -6.44
N SER A 22 4.27 -22.98 -6.77
CA SER A 22 4.99 -23.72 -7.81
C SER A 22 4.81 -23.11 -9.20
N ASP A 23 3.61 -22.66 -9.53
CA ASP A 23 3.25 -22.29 -10.89
C ASP A 23 3.63 -20.84 -11.22
N ARG A 24 3.61 -19.94 -10.22
CA ARG A 24 3.76 -18.49 -10.42
C ARG A 24 4.85 -17.83 -9.58
N ASN A 25 5.29 -18.46 -8.49
CA ASN A 25 6.24 -17.91 -7.53
C ASN A 25 6.00 -16.41 -7.18
N PRO A 26 4.79 -16.04 -6.70
CA PRO A 26 4.45 -14.64 -6.48
C PRO A 26 5.14 -14.05 -5.24
N SER A 27 5.39 -12.74 -5.25
CA SER A 27 5.92 -12.03 -4.07
C SER A 27 4.89 -11.77 -2.96
N VAL A 28 3.60 -11.90 -3.28
CA VAL A 28 2.47 -11.75 -2.36
C VAL A 28 1.26 -12.49 -2.94
N ILE A 29 0.44 -13.07 -2.07
CA ILE A 29 -0.88 -13.58 -2.41
C ILE A 29 -1.91 -12.69 -1.70
N VAL A 30 -2.93 -12.23 -2.43
CA VAL A 30 -4.03 -11.45 -1.84
C VAL A 30 -5.28 -12.31 -1.85
N TRP A 31 -5.85 -12.54 -0.66
CA TRP A 31 -7.13 -13.23 -0.50
C TRP A 31 -8.25 -12.21 -0.42
N ILE A 32 -9.24 -12.37 -1.30
CA ILE A 32 -10.42 -11.50 -1.34
C ILE A 32 -11.58 -12.22 -0.67
N GLY A 33 -12.03 -11.68 0.47
CA GLY A 33 -13.26 -12.11 1.13
C GLY A 33 -14.46 -11.76 0.25
N THR A 34 -15.32 -12.75 -0.01
CA THR A 34 -16.54 -12.63 -0.82
C THR A 34 -17.78 -12.72 0.07
N CYS A 35 -18.97 -12.45 -0.48
CA CYS A 35 -20.21 -12.56 0.28
C CYS A 35 -20.38 -13.95 0.93
N THR A 36 -19.98 -15.01 0.22
CA THR A 36 -20.07 -16.39 0.73
C THR A 36 -19.15 -16.60 1.93
N THR A 37 -17.90 -16.14 1.88
CA THR A 37 -16.95 -16.34 2.99
C THR A 37 -17.38 -15.60 4.25
N GLU A 38 -18.06 -14.46 4.11
CA GLU A 38 -18.65 -13.76 5.26
C GLU A 38 -19.88 -14.50 5.82
N ILE A 39 -20.78 -14.98 4.95
CA ILE A 39 -22.01 -15.69 5.36
C ILE A 39 -21.67 -16.99 6.11
N VAL A 40 -20.72 -17.78 5.59
CA VAL A 40 -20.26 -19.02 6.21
C VAL A 40 -19.29 -18.78 7.37
N LYS A 41 -18.96 -17.51 7.67
CA LYS A 41 -18.04 -17.10 8.73
C LYS A 41 -16.67 -17.78 8.64
N MET A 42 -16.15 -17.90 7.43
CA MET A 42 -14.81 -18.44 7.20
C MET A 42 -13.76 -17.47 7.74
N ASP A 43 -12.91 -17.93 8.67
CA ASP A 43 -11.90 -17.10 9.32
C ASP A 43 -10.63 -16.95 8.46
N LEU A 44 -10.74 -16.20 7.37
CA LEU A 44 -9.60 -15.94 6.47
C LEU A 44 -8.46 -15.20 7.18
N GLU A 45 -8.78 -14.25 8.07
CA GLU A 45 -7.80 -13.45 8.82
C GLU A 45 -7.00 -14.30 9.82
N GLY A 46 -7.62 -15.32 10.44
CA GLY A 46 -6.94 -16.27 11.32
C GLY A 46 -6.22 -17.42 10.61
N ILE A 47 -6.69 -17.83 9.42
CA ILE A 47 -6.04 -18.87 8.60
C ILE A 47 -4.80 -18.32 7.88
N ALA A 48 -4.86 -17.11 7.31
CA ALA A 48 -3.80 -16.56 6.48
C ALA A 48 -2.40 -16.56 7.14
N PRO A 49 -2.20 -16.16 8.41
CA PRO A 49 -0.88 -16.21 9.06
C PRO A 49 -0.31 -17.64 9.18
N LYS A 50 -1.17 -18.65 9.36
CA LYS A 50 -0.75 -20.05 9.45
C LYS A 50 -0.23 -20.55 8.10
N VAL A 51 -0.97 -20.25 7.04
CA VAL A 51 -0.61 -20.63 5.67
C VAL A 51 0.60 -19.84 5.19
N GLU A 52 0.68 -18.53 5.48
CA GLU A 52 1.84 -17.67 5.19
C GLU A 52 3.13 -18.25 5.78
N LYS A 53 3.10 -18.75 7.02
CA LYS A 53 4.25 -19.40 7.65
C LYS A 53 4.66 -20.70 6.96
N LEU A 54 3.71 -21.44 6.39
CA LEU A 54 3.96 -22.69 5.69
C LEU A 54 4.57 -22.45 4.30
N ILE A 55 4.03 -21.49 3.54
CA ILE A 55 4.43 -21.24 2.15
C ILE A 55 5.53 -20.19 2.02
N GLU A 56 5.84 -19.43 3.07
CA GLU A 56 6.84 -18.35 3.10
C GLU A 56 6.57 -17.23 2.08
N ILE A 57 5.30 -17.03 1.71
CA ILE A 57 4.84 -15.94 0.84
C ILE A 57 3.82 -15.12 1.62
N PRO A 58 3.96 -13.78 1.68
CA PRO A 58 3.01 -12.91 2.36
C PRO A 58 1.57 -13.09 1.87
N ILE A 59 0.61 -13.27 2.78
CA ILE A 59 -0.81 -13.39 2.45
C ILE A 59 -1.59 -12.19 3.01
N VAL A 60 -2.07 -11.32 2.13
CA VAL A 60 -2.88 -10.16 2.52
C VAL A 60 -4.35 -10.50 2.38
N VAL A 61 -5.11 -10.42 3.48
CA VAL A 61 -6.56 -10.65 3.45
C VAL A 61 -7.27 -9.31 3.33
N ALA A 62 -8.15 -9.18 2.34
CA ALA A 62 -9.00 -8.01 2.14
C ALA A 62 -10.45 -8.45 1.99
N ARG A 63 -11.30 -8.03 2.93
CA ARG A 63 -12.74 -8.31 2.89
C ARG A 63 -13.44 -7.32 1.96
N ALA A 64 -13.41 -7.60 0.65
CA ALA A 64 -14.01 -6.79 -0.40
C ALA A 64 -15.32 -7.41 -0.91
N ASN A 65 -16.23 -7.73 0.00
CA ASN A 65 -17.50 -8.38 -0.35
C ASN A 65 -18.54 -7.35 -0.84
N GLY A 66 -19.53 -7.83 -1.60
CA GLY A 66 -20.61 -7.00 -2.15
C GLY A 66 -21.77 -6.72 -1.18
N LEU A 67 -21.72 -7.22 0.06
CA LEU A 67 -22.70 -6.88 1.10
C LEU A 67 -22.32 -5.55 1.77
N ASP A 68 -21.03 -5.33 1.99
CA ASP A 68 -20.49 -4.19 2.73
C ASP A 68 -19.94 -3.07 1.83
N TYR A 69 -19.54 -3.38 0.59
CA TYR A 69 -18.80 -2.46 -0.28
C TYR A 69 -19.26 -2.49 -1.73
N ALA A 70 -19.02 -1.37 -2.43
CA ALA A 70 -19.31 -1.21 -3.85
C ALA A 70 -18.05 -0.88 -4.67
N PHE A 71 -17.88 -1.60 -5.79
CA PHE A 71 -16.96 -1.29 -6.87
C PHE A 71 -15.54 -0.87 -6.41
N THR A 72 -15.19 0.42 -6.48
CA THR A 72 -13.85 0.94 -6.15
C THR A 72 -13.47 0.83 -4.68
N GLN A 73 -14.44 0.66 -3.78
CA GLN A 73 -14.16 0.41 -2.36
C GLN A 73 -13.42 -0.91 -2.14
N GLY A 74 -13.47 -1.84 -3.10
CA GLY A 74 -12.61 -3.03 -3.08
C GLY A 74 -11.12 -2.67 -2.98
N GLU A 75 -10.66 -1.66 -3.72
CA GLU A 75 -9.29 -1.14 -3.63
C GLU A 75 -9.00 -0.60 -2.22
N ASP A 76 -9.93 0.16 -1.66
CA ASP A 76 -9.77 0.75 -0.32
C ASP A 76 -9.59 -0.33 0.75
N THR A 77 -10.28 -1.47 0.64
CA THR A 77 -10.08 -2.60 1.56
C THR A 77 -8.73 -3.27 1.39
N VAL A 78 -8.26 -3.43 0.14
CA VAL A 78 -6.96 -4.04 -0.16
C VAL A 78 -5.82 -3.16 0.31
N LEU A 79 -5.86 -1.86 0.01
CA LEU A 79 -4.82 -0.93 0.42
C LEU A 79 -4.79 -0.78 1.94
N ALA A 80 -5.94 -0.70 2.62
CA ALA A 80 -5.98 -0.72 4.08
C ALA A 80 -5.31 -1.97 4.67
N ALA A 81 -5.51 -3.14 4.08
CA ALA A 81 -4.81 -4.36 4.49
C ALA A 81 -3.30 -4.29 4.20
N MET A 82 -2.89 -3.74 3.05
CA MET A 82 -1.48 -3.53 2.68
C MET A 82 -0.77 -2.52 3.59
N VAL A 83 -1.46 -1.52 4.15
CA VAL A 83 -0.88 -0.57 5.11
C VAL A 83 -0.19 -1.33 6.24
N HIS A 84 -0.80 -2.40 6.76
CA HIS A 84 -0.22 -3.18 7.85
C HIS A 84 1.13 -3.81 7.49
N ARG A 85 1.36 -4.10 6.21
CA ARG A 85 2.58 -4.73 5.66
C ARG A 85 3.69 -3.72 5.34
N CYS A 86 3.39 -2.43 5.31
CA CYS A 86 4.37 -1.38 5.06
C CYS A 86 5.39 -1.28 6.22
N PRO A 87 6.71 -1.16 5.91
CA PRO A 87 7.76 -1.07 6.92
C PRO A 87 7.65 0.21 7.76
N GLU A 88 8.26 0.22 8.94
CA GLU A 88 8.36 1.43 9.75
C GLU A 88 9.36 2.43 9.16
N TYR A 89 8.96 3.70 9.08
CA TYR A 89 9.73 4.79 8.52
C TYR A 89 11.14 4.95 9.10
N LYS A 90 11.36 4.55 10.37
CA LYS A 90 12.67 4.64 11.03
C LYS A 90 13.77 3.81 10.35
N ASN A 91 13.40 2.80 9.55
CA ASN A 91 14.34 1.93 8.84
C ASN A 91 14.71 2.44 7.43
N CYS A 92 14.07 3.50 6.92
CA CYS A 92 14.40 4.10 5.63
C CYS A 92 15.50 5.16 5.79
N LYS A 93 16.73 4.75 6.13
CA LYS A 93 17.90 5.57 5.82
C LYS A 93 18.11 5.54 4.30
N ILE A 94 17.34 6.33 3.57
CA ILE A 94 17.60 6.56 2.15
C ILE A 94 19.03 7.09 2.06
N ASN A 95 19.86 6.39 1.28
CA ASN A 95 21.23 6.76 1.00
C ASN A 95 21.20 7.96 0.03
N TRP A 96 20.91 9.15 0.56
CA TRP A 96 20.77 10.38 -0.22
C TRP A 96 22.06 10.80 -0.94
N LYS A 97 23.21 10.21 -0.57
CA LYS A 97 24.54 10.57 -1.12
C LYS A 97 24.71 10.35 -2.62
N GLU A 98 23.88 9.53 -3.28
CA GLU A 98 24.06 9.26 -4.72
C GLU A 98 23.19 10.12 -5.64
N LYS A 99 22.08 10.70 -5.16
CA LYS A 99 21.18 11.54 -5.97
C LYS A 99 21.57 13.03 -5.99
N ASP A 100 22.40 13.49 -5.05
CA ASP A 100 22.81 14.90 -4.94
C ASP A 100 23.67 15.38 -6.12
N LYS A 101 24.42 14.48 -6.79
CA LYS A 101 25.29 14.86 -7.93
C LYS A 101 24.54 15.44 -9.13
N GLN A 102 23.26 15.11 -9.30
CA GLN A 102 22.45 15.65 -10.41
C GLN A 102 21.76 16.98 -10.04
N PHE A 103 21.60 17.26 -8.75
CA PHE A 103 20.97 18.48 -8.27
C PHE A 103 21.97 19.65 -8.18
N GLU A 104 23.26 19.35 -7.96
CA GLU A 104 24.33 20.36 -7.94
C GLU A 104 24.56 21.08 -9.27
N VAL A 105 24.21 20.48 -10.42
CA VAL A 105 24.57 21.04 -11.73
C VAL A 105 23.59 22.11 -12.22
N LEU A 106 22.33 22.12 -11.73
CA LEU A 106 21.29 22.98 -12.31
C LEU A 106 21.05 24.32 -11.58
N ASN A 107 21.50 24.48 -10.33
CA ASN A 107 21.14 25.64 -9.51
C ASN A 107 22.35 26.29 -8.84
N LYS A 108 23.18 26.99 -9.62
CA LYS A 108 24.25 27.84 -9.08
C LYS A 108 23.75 29.16 -8.46
N GLU A 109 22.46 29.51 -8.59
CA GLU A 109 21.92 30.79 -8.12
C GLU A 109 20.98 30.71 -6.90
N PHE A 110 20.59 29.52 -6.44
CA PHE A 110 19.76 29.37 -5.24
C PHE A 110 20.50 28.58 -4.17
N LEU A 111 21.56 29.17 -3.62
CA LEU A 111 22.23 28.69 -2.41
C LEU A 111 21.35 28.97 -1.18
N PHE A 112 20.16 28.36 -1.11
CA PHE A 112 19.43 28.27 0.14
C PHE A 112 20.19 27.30 1.04
N LYS A 113 20.63 27.79 2.21
CA LYS A 113 21.25 27.00 3.28
C LYS A 113 20.34 25.82 3.65
N GLU A 114 20.64 24.65 3.09
CA GLU A 114 19.90 23.39 3.29
C GLU A 114 20.12 22.74 4.67
N SER A 115 20.71 23.46 5.62
CA SER A 115 21.10 22.88 6.91
C SER A 115 20.01 22.85 7.99
N GLN A 116 18.78 23.31 7.72
CA GLN A 116 17.73 23.38 8.76
C GLN A 116 16.27 23.11 8.34
N LEU A 117 15.98 22.64 7.12
CA LEU A 117 14.61 22.22 6.81
C LEU A 117 14.39 20.79 7.33
N LYS A 118 13.48 20.62 8.30
CA LYS A 118 12.95 19.30 8.68
C LYS A 118 12.33 18.68 7.43
N ARG A 119 13.05 17.77 6.79
CA ARG A 119 12.57 17.03 5.62
C ARG A 119 11.47 16.08 6.09
N PHE A 120 10.25 16.36 5.65
CA PHE A 120 9.10 15.49 5.86
C PHE A 120 8.92 14.63 4.62
N ASP A 121 8.65 13.35 4.82
CA ASP A 121 8.50 12.40 3.74
C ASP A 121 7.03 12.31 3.33
N LEU A 122 6.77 12.39 2.02
CA LEU A 122 5.43 12.30 1.45
C LEU A 122 5.22 10.93 0.80
N VAL A 123 4.17 10.23 1.21
CA VAL A 123 3.71 8.99 0.55
C VAL A 123 2.34 9.24 -0.05
N LEU A 124 2.21 8.99 -1.35
CA LEU A 124 0.92 9.07 -2.04
C LEU A 124 0.22 7.72 -1.97
N PHE A 125 -1.10 7.72 -1.82
CA PHE A 125 -1.88 6.48 -1.81
C PHE A 125 -3.09 6.52 -2.73
N GLY A 126 -3.34 5.39 -3.39
CA GLY A 126 -4.31 5.20 -4.45
C GLY A 126 -3.63 4.71 -5.73
N SER A 127 -4.18 3.62 -6.27
CA SER A 127 -3.64 2.97 -7.46
C SER A 127 -3.88 3.83 -8.69
N LEU A 128 -2.84 3.96 -9.52
CA LEU A 128 -2.86 4.69 -10.78
C LEU A 128 -2.03 3.94 -11.82
N PRO A 129 -2.29 4.13 -13.13
CA PRO A 129 -1.36 3.73 -14.17
C PRO A 129 0.02 4.35 -13.93
N SER A 130 1.08 3.60 -14.25
CA SER A 130 2.47 4.03 -14.01
C SER A 130 2.81 5.36 -14.69
N SER A 131 2.28 5.60 -15.89
CA SER A 131 2.42 6.87 -16.61
C SER A 131 1.85 8.05 -15.83
N VAL A 132 0.66 7.90 -15.26
CA VAL A 132 -0.03 8.95 -14.48
C VAL A 132 0.72 9.21 -13.16
N ALA A 133 1.14 8.15 -12.46
CA ALA A 133 1.96 8.30 -11.25
C ALA A 133 3.30 9.02 -11.54
N SER A 134 3.95 8.72 -12.67
CA SER A 134 5.17 9.41 -13.11
C SER A 134 4.94 10.89 -13.44
N GLN A 135 3.80 11.23 -14.05
CA GLN A 135 3.41 12.62 -14.32
C GLN A 135 3.20 13.39 -13.01
N LEU A 136 2.44 12.84 -12.06
CA LEU A 136 2.22 13.45 -10.74
C LEU A 136 3.54 13.64 -9.97
N ASN A 137 4.43 12.65 -10.00
CA ASN A 137 5.75 12.78 -9.40
C ASN A 137 6.57 13.92 -10.02
N SER A 138 6.49 14.11 -11.34
CA SER A 138 7.20 15.17 -12.06
C SER A 138 6.63 16.56 -11.74
N GLU A 139 5.31 16.65 -11.60
CA GLU A 139 4.60 17.86 -11.18
C GLU A 139 4.99 18.29 -9.77
N LEU A 140 4.89 17.39 -8.80
CA LEU A 140 5.29 17.65 -7.41
C LEU A 140 6.77 18.01 -7.31
N LYS A 141 7.64 17.32 -8.06
CA LYS A 141 9.07 17.63 -8.09
C LYS A 141 9.36 19.04 -8.60
N ARG A 142 8.59 19.55 -9.57
CA ARG A 142 8.72 20.94 -10.05
C ARG A 142 8.38 21.95 -8.96
N GLN A 143 7.50 21.58 -8.03
CA GLN A 143 7.16 22.35 -6.83
C GLN A 143 8.09 22.07 -5.64
N SER A 144 9.24 21.42 -5.87
CA SER A 144 10.19 21.01 -4.83
C SER A 144 9.64 20.04 -3.78
N ILE A 145 8.56 19.32 -4.10
CA ILE A 145 7.98 18.27 -3.27
C ILE A 145 8.47 16.92 -3.77
N LEU A 146 9.06 16.13 -2.88
CA LEU A 146 9.57 14.80 -3.21
C LEU A 146 8.64 13.74 -2.65
N VAL A 147 8.20 12.83 -3.52
CA VAL A 147 7.41 11.66 -3.15
C VAL A 147 8.36 10.53 -2.74
N SER A 148 8.34 10.17 -1.46
CA SER A 148 9.16 9.11 -0.87
C SER A 148 8.65 7.70 -1.23
N GLY A 149 7.38 7.57 -1.63
CA GLY A 149 6.84 6.31 -2.11
C GLY A 149 5.35 6.35 -2.43
N TRP A 150 4.86 5.22 -2.94
CA TRP A 150 3.47 5.03 -3.36
C TRP A 150 2.86 3.81 -2.69
N LEU A 151 1.59 3.90 -2.30
CA LEU A 151 0.78 2.79 -1.84
C LEU A 151 -0.47 2.65 -2.74
N PRO A 152 -0.55 1.66 -3.64
CA PRO A 152 0.39 0.56 -3.81
C PRO A 152 1.65 0.96 -4.58
N SER A 153 2.76 0.24 -4.34
CA SER A 153 3.98 0.29 -5.13
C SER A 153 3.90 -0.67 -6.32
N GLN A 154 4.77 -0.52 -7.34
CA GLN A 154 4.79 -1.42 -8.51
C GLN A 154 5.11 -2.88 -8.12
N LYS A 155 5.95 -3.06 -7.10
CA LYS A 155 6.26 -4.36 -6.52
C LYS A 155 5.95 -4.35 -5.04
N TYR A 156 5.46 -5.48 -4.53
CA TYR A 156 5.15 -5.64 -3.11
C TYR A 156 6.38 -5.49 -2.19
N SER A 157 7.57 -5.85 -2.67
CA SER A 157 8.82 -5.66 -1.92
C SER A 157 9.25 -4.20 -1.77
N GLU A 158 8.63 -3.28 -2.52
CA GLU A 158 8.96 -1.85 -2.57
C GLU A 158 7.92 -1.00 -1.83
N LEU A 159 7.15 -1.60 -0.90
CA LEU A 159 6.17 -0.87 -0.10
C LEU A 159 6.82 0.27 0.71
N PRO A 160 6.16 1.43 0.81
CA PRO A 160 6.76 2.63 1.40
C PRO A 160 6.87 2.53 2.93
N GLY A 161 7.90 3.17 3.49
CA GLY A 161 8.02 3.33 4.93
C GLY A 161 6.96 4.28 5.50
N LEU A 162 6.26 3.86 6.57
CA LEU A 162 5.19 4.64 7.21
C LEU A 162 5.47 4.92 8.69
N GLY A 163 4.97 6.04 9.22
CA GLY A 163 5.14 6.42 10.63
C GLY A 163 4.75 7.87 10.95
N ASN A 164 4.95 8.28 12.21
CA ASN A 164 4.59 9.60 12.78
C ASN A 164 5.23 10.84 12.12
N LYS A 165 6.18 10.65 11.19
CA LYS A 165 6.88 11.74 10.48
C LYS A 165 6.61 11.72 8.97
N VAL A 166 5.69 10.87 8.55
CA VAL A 166 5.32 10.67 7.14
C VAL A 166 3.98 11.35 6.91
N TYR A 167 3.95 12.24 5.93
CA TYR A 167 2.72 12.79 5.40
C TYR A 167 2.16 11.84 4.34
N VAL A 168 0.84 11.69 4.33
CA VAL A 168 0.13 10.88 3.36
C VAL A 168 -0.92 11.71 2.64
N CYS A 169 -1.08 11.52 1.34
CA CYS A 169 -2.10 12.20 0.55
C CYS A 169 -2.75 11.22 -0.42
N GLY A 170 -4.09 11.23 -0.47
CA GLY A 170 -4.88 10.32 -1.29
C GLY A 170 -5.11 10.90 -2.67
N VAL A 171 -4.99 10.08 -3.72
CA VAL A 171 -5.21 10.53 -5.11
C VAL A 171 -6.61 10.18 -5.64
N ASN A 172 -7.37 9.35 -4.91
CA ASN A 172 -8.73 8.94 -5.27
C ASN A 172 -9.72 9.14 -4.10
N PRO A 173 -11.00 9.46 -4.37
CA PRO A 173 -11.99 9.82 -3.34
C PRO A 173 -12.50 8.66 -2.48
N PHE A 174 -12.38 7.43 -2.96
CA PHE A 174 -12.96 6.25 -2.30
C PHE A 174 -12.06 5.61 -1.23
N LEU A 175 -10.92 6.22 -0.89
CA LEU A 175 -9.85 5.63 -0.06
C LEU A 175 -9.95 5.94 1.44
N SER A 176 -11.17 5.99 1.97
CA SER A 176 -11.43 6.46 3.35
C SER A 176 -10.91 5.50 4.42
N ARG A 177 -11.02 4.18 4.21
CA ARG A 177 -10.50 3.16 5.13
C ARG A 177 -8.98 3.16 5.13
N THR A 178 -8.36 3.29 3.97
CA THR A 178 -6.90 3.39 3.82
C THR A 178 -6.38 4.61 4.55
N ALA A 179 -6.97 5.79 4.31
CA ALA A 179 -6.61 7.04 5.00
C ALA A 179 -6.73 6.89 6.53
N THR A 180 -7.86 6.34 7.00
CA THR A 180 -8.08 6.09 8.44
C THR A 180 -7.05 5.13 9.03
N THR A 181 -6.65 4.10 8.28
CA THR A 181 -5.68 3.09 8.70
C THR A 181 -4.28 3.69 8.79
N LEU A 182 -3.87 4.49 7.79
CA LEU A 182 -2.62 5.25 7.79
C LEU A 182 -2.52 6.17 9.02
N MET A 183 -3.58 6.91 9.32
CA MET A 183 -3.60 7.82 10.48
C MET A 183 -3.60 7.07 11.82
N ARG A 184 -4.54 6.13 12.01
CA ARG A 184 -4.77 5.51 13.34
C ARG A 184 -3.83 4.37 13.67
N ARG A 185 -3.37 3.62 12.67
CA ARG A 185 -2.53 2.42 12.87
C ARG A 185 -1.05 2.68 12.60
N LYS A 186 -0.72 3.62 11.72
CA LYS A 186 0.67 3.99 11.42
C LYS A 186 1.08 5.37 11.93
N GLY A 187 0.13 6.19 12.39
CA GLY A 187 0.40 7.52 12.93
C GLY A 187 0.77 8.56 11.87
N CYS A 188 0.54 8.28 10.59
CA CYS A 188 0.84 9.20 9.50
C CYS A 188 -0.03 10.47 9.56
N GLN A 189 0.49 11.58 9.04
CA GLN A 189 -0.22 12.85 8.96
C GLN A 189 -0.94 12.95 7.61
N LEU A 190 -2.27 12.86 7.61
CA LEU A 190 -3.07 12.98 6.38
C LEU A 190 -3.15 14.44 5.92
N ILE A 191 -2.80 14.69 4.66
CA ILE A 191 -3.05 15.95 3.99
C ILE A 191 -4.45 15.90 3.38
N GLY A 192 -5.36 16.71 3.91
CA GLY A 192 -6.67 16.94 3.30
C GLY A 192 -6.54 17.95 2.16
N ALA A 193 -6.66 17.47 0.92
CA ALA A 193 -6.61 18.28 -0.29
C ALA A 193 -7.69 17.79 -1.27
N PRO A 194 -8.08 18.61 -2.27
CA PRO A 194 -8.79 18.13 -3.44
C PRO A 194 -8.03 16.98 -4.12
N PHE A 195 -8.76 16.11 -4.82
CA PHE A 195 -8.14 15.03 -5.59
C PHE A 195 -7.67 15.58 -6.93
N PRO A 196 -6.52 15.12 -7.46
CA PRO A 196 -5.93 15.63 -8.70
C PRO A 196 -6.69 15.12 -9.94
N ILE A 197 -7.95 15.53 -10.06
CA ILE A 197 -8.90 15.14 -11.09
C ILE A 197 -9.41 16.41 -11.78
N GLY A 198 -8.99 16.59 -13.04
CA GLY A 198 -9.19 17.84 -13.75
C GLY A 198 -8.18 18.91 -13.32
N PRO A 199 -8.19 20.08 -13.98
CA PRO A 199 -7.21 21.14 -13.72
C PRO A 199 -7.45 21.91 -12.41
N ASP A 200 -8.66 21.85 -11.86
CA ASP A 200 -9.04 22.58 -10.64
C ASP A 200 -8.70 21.81 -9.35
N GLY A 201 -8.45 20.51 -9.46
CA GLY A 201 -8.15 19.60 -8.35
C GLY A 201 -6.67 19.41 -8.15
#